data_AF-A0A6H9L906-F1
#
_entry.id   AF-A0A6H9L906-F1
#
_cell.length_a   1.000
_cell.length_b   1.000
_cell.length_c   1.000
_cell.angle_alpha   90.00
_cell.angle_beta   90.00
_cell.angle_gamma   90.00
#
_symmetry.space_group_name_H-M   'P 1'
#
loop_
_entity.id
_entity.type
_entity.pdbx_description
1 polymer ?
#
loop_
_entity_poly.entity_id
_entity_poly.type
_entity_poly.pdbx_seq_one_letter_code
_entity_poly.pdbx_strand_id
1 'polypeptide(L)'
;MSNLNLGKVISFVAKGLLAFGALHYIFGEKKPKDTRKRIFISFAIEDEFFRDRLMDQARKENSPFDFIDMSAKKPWKQDEWKKRCRTKIKKCDGVIALISKKTHEAGGARWEMKCALEEKIPTIGMQIQWNDKGAKPKELKNKKVIRWTWNNISEFLNTLN
;
A
#
# COMPACT_ATOMS: atom_id res chain seq x y z
N MET A 1 -40.55 45.91 -10.72
CA MET A 1 -39.59 44.83 -11.06
C MET A 1 -38.38 45.50 -11.67
N SER A 2 -37.28 45.59 -10.92
CA SER A 2 -36.07 46.32 -11.33
C SER A 2 -35.30 45.52 -12.37
N ASN A 3 -35.11 46.11 -13.56
CA ASN A 3 -34.26 45.58 -14.61
C ASN A 3 -32.82 45.54 -14.12
N LEU A 4 -32.32 44.34 -13.82
CA LEU A 4 -30.90 44.10 -13.58
C LEU A 4 -30.14 44.44 -14.86
N ASN A 5 -29.31 45.48 -14.78
CA ASN A 5 -28.46 45.92 -15.89
C ASN A 5 -27.45 44.81 -16.19
N LEU A 6 -27.67 44.11 -17.30
CA LEU A 6 -26.88 42.98 -17.78
C LEU A 6 -25.37 43.29 -17.85
N GLY A 7 -25.00 44.55 -18.13
CA GLY A 7 -23.61 45.01 -18.14
C GLY A 7 -22.94 45.02 -16.76
N LYS A 8 -23.69 45.30 -15.69
CA LYS A 8 -23.17 45.21 -14.30
C LYS A 8 -22.99 43.76 -13.86
N VAL A 9 -23.87 42.86 -14.29
CA VAL A 9 -23.79 41.42 -13.98
C VAL A 9 -22.55 40.79 -14.65
N ILE A 10 -22.32 41.09 -15.93
CA ILE A 10 -21.16 40.57 -16.68
C ILE A 10 -19.83 41.06 -16.09
N SER A 11 -19.75 42.33 -15.66
CA SER A 11 -18.55 42.86 -15.02
C SER A 11 -18.23 42.19 -13.68
N PHE A 12 -19.24 41.79 -12.92
CA PHE A 12 -19.06 41.12 -11.61
C PHE A 12 -18.55 39.68 -11.81
N VAL A 13 -19.10 38.96 -12.79
CA VAL A 13 -18.66 37.61 -13.16
C VAL A 13 -17.22 37.61 -13.69
N ALA A 14 -16.87 38.56 -14.57
CA ALA A 14 -15.52 38.64 -15.14
C ALA A 14 -14.44 38.97 -14.08
N LYS A 15 -14.75 39.86 -13.12
CA LYS A 15 -13.84 40.17 -11.99
C LYS A 15 -13.68 38.99 -11.03
N GLY A 16 -14.75 38.23 -10.78
CA GLY A 16 -14.68 37.00 -9.99
C GLY A 16 -13.82 35.93 -10.65
N LEU A 17 -13.93 35.75 -11.97
CA LEU A 17 -13.14 34.77 -12.73
C LEU A 17 -11.64 35.13 -12.80
N LEU A 18 -11.33 36.42 -12.98
CA LEU A 18 -9.95 36.91 -12.94
C LEU A 18 -9.35 36.81 -11.54
N ALA A 19 -10.13 37.12 -10.48
CA ALA A 19 -9.68 36.97 -9.11
C ALA A 19 -9.45 35.49 -8.73
N PHE A 20 -10.31 34.57 -9.19
CA PHE A 20 -10.16 33.14 -8.96
C PHE A 20 -8.95 32.55 -9.70
N GLY A 21 -8.74 32.95 -10.96
CA GLY A 21 -7.56 32.56 -11.75
C GLY A 21 -6.26 33.15 -11.20
N ALA A 22 -6.27 34.41 -10.75
CA ALA A 22 -5.11 35.04 -10.12
C ALA A 22 -4.82 34.45 -8.74
N LEU A 23 -5.84 34.08 -7.95
CA LEU A 23 -5.66 33.43 -6.67
C LEU A 23 -5.05 32.03 -6.83
N HIS A 24 -5.48 31.25 -7.83
CA HIS A 24 -4.84 29.97 -8.19
C HIS A 24 -3.42 30.13 -8.75
N TYR A 25 -3.13 31.23 -9.46
CA TYR A 25 -1.79 31.50 -9.99
C TYR A 25 -0.81 31.95 -8.91
N ILE A 26 -1.27 32.77 -7.95
CA ILE A 26 -0.47 33.26 -6.82
C ILE A 26 -0.32 32.18 -5.74
N PHE A 27 -1.39 31.44 -5.44
CA PHE A 27 -1.38 30.24 -4.62
C PHE A 27 -1.34 29.02 -5.54
N GLY A 28 -0.17 28.77 -6.13
CA GLY A 28 0.07 27.49 -6.79
C GLY A 28 -0.35 26.37 -5.84
N GLU A 29 -1.38 25.60 -6.21
CA GLU A 29 -1.74 24.40 -5.48
C GLU A 29 -0.49 23.51 -5.47
N LYS A 30 0.20 23.47 -4.33
CA LYS A 30 1.18 22.43 -4.10
C LYS A 30 0.39 21.13 -4.12
N LYS A 31 0.44 20.41 -5.25
CA LYS A 31 0.02 19.01 -5.26
C LYS A 31 0.71 18.37 -4.06
N PRO A 32 -0.04 17.75 -3.12
CA PRO A 32 0.58 17.07 -2.00
C PRO A 32 1.59 16.10 -2.59
N LYS A 33 2.82 16.13 -2.05
CA LYS A 33 3.86 15.17 -2.41
C LYS A 33 3.24 13.80 -2.20
N ASP A 34 2.97 13.08 -3.29
CA ASP A 34 2.38 11.75 -3.25
C ASP A 34 3.42 10.82 -2.61
N THR A 35 3.41 10.76 -1.27
CA THR A 35 4.24 9.84 -0.50
C THR A 35 3.57 8.48 -0.59
N ARG A 36 3.70 7.84 -1.76
CA ARG A 36 3.19 6.49 -1.99
C ARG A 36 3.66 5.58 -0.86
N LYS A 37 2.71 4.86 -0.26
CA LYS A 37 2.99 3.99 0.89
C LYS A 37 3.89 2.84 0.46
N ARG A 38 4.97 2.57 1.18
CA ARG A 38 5.89 1.47 0.88
C ARG A 38 5.41 0.23 1.61
N ILE A 39 5.00 -0.79 0.86
CA ILE A 39 4.42 -2.02 1.42
C ILE A 39 5.36 -3.18 1.16
N PHE A 40 5.81 -3.82 2.23
CA PHE A 40 6.57 -5.06 2.16
C PHE A 40 5.61 -6.24 2.00
N ILE A 41 5.91 -7.16 1.08
CA ILE A 41 5.12 -8.38 0.92
C ILE A 41 5.94 -9.60 1.37
N SER A 42 5.38 -10.31 2.34
CA SER A 42 5.91 -11.58 2.83
C SER A 42 5.08 -12.72 2.24
N PHE A 43 5.71 -13.67 1.55
CA PHE A 43 5.00 -14.77 0.89
C PHE A 43 5.87 -16.04 0.81
N ALA A 44 5.24 -17.21 0.69
CA ALA A 44 5.96 -18.45 0.43
C ALA A 44 6.50 -18.44 -1.01
N ILE A 45 7.67 -19.01 -1.28
CA ILE A 45 8.26 -19.01 -2.63
C ILE A 45 7.30 -19.68 -3.64
N GLU A 46 6.59 -20.71 -3.20
CA GLU A 46 5.57 -21.44 -3.96
C GLU A 46 4.36 -20.57 -4.35
N ASP A 47 4.15 -19.43 -3.68
CA ASP A 47 3.08 -18.48 -3.94
C ASP A 47 3.54 -17.29 -4.81
N GLU A 48 4.70 -17.37 -5.46
CA GLU A 48 5.27 -16.30 -6.32
C GLU A 48 4.27 -15.78 -7.37
N PHE A 49 3.48 -16.67 -7.95
CA PHE A 49 2.45 -16.30 -8.92
C PHE A 49 1.38 -15.35 -8.35
N PHE A 50 1.01 -15.52 -7.09
CA PHE A 50 0.08 -14.61 -6.41
C PHE A 50 0.75 -13.28 -6.09
N ARG A 51 2.04 -13.30 -5.74
CA ARG A 51 2.84 -12.08 -5.58
C ARG A 51 2.84 -11.27 -6.88
N ASP A 52 3.09 -11.90 -8.03
CA ASP A 52 3.09 -11.23 -9.34
C ASP A 52 1.73 -10.59 -9.66
N ARG A 53 0.64 -11.32 -9.44
CA ARG A 53 -0.73 -10.79 -9.62
C ARG A 53 -1.02 -9.59 -8.74
N LEU A 54 -0.52 -9.57 -7.50
CA LEU A 54 -0.66 -8.42 -6.61
C LEU A 54 0.16 -7.23 -7.09
N MET A 55 1.37 -7.46 -7.61
CA MET A 55 2.18 -6.41 -8.23
C MET A 55 1.49 -5.83 -9.45
N ASP A 56 0.91 -6.67 -10.32
CA ASP A 56 0.18 -6.22 -11.49
C ASP A 56 -1.06 -5.40 -11.10
N GLN A 57 -1.77 -5.81 -10.05
CA GLN A 57 -2.87 -5.02 -9.49
C GLN A 57 -2.39 -3.66 -8.97
N ALA A 58 -1.26 -3.62 -8.27
CA ALA A 58 -0.68 -2.39 -7.75
C ALA A 58 -0.12 -1.46 -8.84
N ARG A 59 0.23 -2.00 -10.02
CA ARG A 59 0.73 -1.22 -11.16
C ARG A 59 -0.39 -0.59 -12.01
N LYS A 60 -1.62 -1.10 -11.93
CA LYS A 60 -2.77 -0.50 -12.63
C LYS A 60 -3.11 0.86 -12.00
N GLU A 61 -3.58 1.80 -12.83
CA GLU A 61 -3.64 3.23 -12.54
C GLU A 61 -4.29 3.57 -11.18
N ASN A 62 -3.61 4.45 -10.41
CA ASN A 62 -3.99 5.02 -9.11
C ASN A 62 -3.86 4.15 -7.85
N SER A 63 -2.97 3.15 -7.82
CA SER A 63 -2.61 2.52 -6.55
C SER A 63 -1.81 3.48 -5.64
N PRO A 64 -2.24 3.75 -4.39
CA PRO A 64 -1.58 4.69 -3.48
C PRO A 64 -0.33 4.10 -2.79
N PHE A 65 0.20 2.97 -3.29
CA PHE A 65 1.30 2.26 -2.65
C PHE A 65 2.33 1.69 -3.64
N ASP A 66 3.58 1.68 -3.18
CA ASP A 66 4.74 1.03 -3.78
C ASP A 66 4.97 -0.35 -3.19
N PHE A 67 5.14 -1.33 -4.07
CA PHE A 67 5.47 -2.70 -3.68
C PHE A 67 6.97 -2.86 -3.44
N ILE A 68 7.36 -3.36 -2.27
CA ILE A 68 8.74 -3.74 -1.96
C ILE A 68 8.86 -5.26 -1.91
N ASP A 69 9.53 -5.80 -2.92
CA ASP A 69 9.91 -7.21 -2.98
C ASP A 69 11.34 -7.45 -2.47
N MET A 70 11.53 -8.56 -1.78
CA MET A 70 12.83 -9.09 -1.37
C MET A 70 13.20 -10.43 -2.00
N SER A 71 12.40 -10.94 -2.94
CA SER A 71 12.67 -12.17 -3.70
C SER A 71 14.12 -12.22 -4.17
N ALA A 72 14.92 -13.02 -3.47
CA ALA A 72 16.34 -13.11 -3.69
C ALA A 72 16.62 -14.05 -4.86
N LYS A 73 16.97 -13.50 -6.01
CA LYS A 73 17.43 -14.29 -7.18
C LYS A 73 18.82 -14.94 -7.00
N LYS A 74 19.44 -14.85 -5.80
CA LYS A 74 20.79 -15.35 -5.49
C LYS A 74 20.84 -15.96 -4.09
N PRO A 75 21.66 -17.01 -3.86
CA PRO A 75 21.82 -17.63 -2.55
C PRO A 75 22.66 -16.74 -1.63
N TRP A 76 22.00 -15.86 -0.87
CA TRP A 76 22.65 -15.14 0.22
C TRP A 76 22.91 -16.09 1.40
N LYS A 77 23.97 -15.83 2.17
CA LYS A 77 24.09 -16.45 3.51
C LYS A 77 22.87 -16.02 4.34
N GLN A 78 22.32 -16.94 5.12
CA GLN A 78 21.06 -16.73 5.84
C GLN A 78 21.07 -15.46 6.71
N ASP A 79 22.17 -15.18 7.40
CA ASP A 79 22.30 -13.99 8.25
C ASP A 79 22.37 -12.67 7.47
N GLU A 80 22.98 -12.69 6.28
CA GLU A 80 23.03 -11.53 5.41
C GLU A 80 21.65 -11.21 4.83
N TRP A 81 20.91 -12.25 4.42
CA TRP A 81 19.51 -12.11 3.99
C TRP A 81 18.65 -11.49 5.10
N LYS A 82 18.72 -12.02 6.33
CA LYS A 82 17.97 -11.50 7.48
C LYS A 82 18.29 -10.03 7.75
N LYS A 83 19.58 -9.65 7.76
CA LYS A 83 20.00 -8.25 7.96
C LYS A 83 19.40 -7.33 6.90
N ARG A 84 19.50 -7.70 5.62
CA ARG A 84 18.96 -6.91 4.51
C ARG A 84 17.43 -6.84 4.54
N CYS A 85 16.74 -7.94 4.81
CA CYS A 85 15.28 -7.96 4.93
C CYS A 85 14.82 -7.06 6.08
N ARG A 86 15.46 -7.13 7.25
CA ARG A 86 15.16 -6.23 8.37
C ARG A 86 15.32 -4.77 7.97
N THR A 87 16.43 -4.39 7.33
CA THR A 87 16.64 -3.02 6.85
C THR A 87 15.56 -2.55 5.87
N LYS A 88 15.07 -3.42 4.99
CA LYS A 88 13.98 -3.07 4.05
C LYS A 88 12.63 -2.94 4.76
N ILE A 89 12.28 -3.89 5.61
CA ILE A 89 11.03 -3.88 6.39
C ILE A 89 10.91 -2.58 7.20
N LYS A 90 11.99 -2.14 7.86
CA LYS A 90 12.03 -0.88 8.62
C LYS A 90 11.78 0.39 7.80
N LYS A 91 11.95 0.32 6.48
CA LYS A 91 11.72 1.44 5.55
C LYS A 91 10.34 1.38 4.90
N CYS A 92 9.49 0.44 5.31
CA CYS A 92 8.15 0.26 4.80
C CYS A 92 7.12 0.81 5.81
N ASP A 93 6.03 1.35 5.28
CA ASP A 93 4.92 1.88 6.06
C ASP A 93 3.98 0.77 6.54
N GLY A 94 3.98 -0.37 5.85
CA GLY A 94 3.20 -1.54 6.20
C GLY A 94 3.73 -2.84 5.61
N VAL A 95 3.20 -3.96 6.12
CA VAL A 95 3.48 -5.32 5.65
C VAL A 95 2.18 -6.06 5.38
N ILE A 96 2.09 -6.70 4.21
CA ILE A 96 1.02 -7.64 3.90
C ILE A 96 1.65 -9.03 3.71
N ALA A 97 1.22 -9.98 4.54
CA ALA A 97 1.63 -11.38 4.43
C ALA A 97 0.62 -12.16 3.59
N LEU A 98 1.04 -12.73 2.47
CA LEU A 98 0.20 -13.60 1.64
C LEU A 98 0.04 -14.95 2.32
N ILE A 99 -1.22 -15.32 2.60
CA ILE A 99 -1.57 -16.53 3.33
C ILE A 99 -2.22 -17.54 2.38
N SER A 100 -1.54 -18.66 2.22
CA SER A 100 -1.97 -19.89 1.57
C SER A 100 -1.75 -21.08 2.52
N LYS A 101 -2.04 -22.30 2.07
CA LYS A 101 -1.65 -23.53 2.77
C LYS A 101 -0.15 -23.70 2.95
N LYS A 102 0.70 -23.07 2.12
CA LYS A 102 2.16 -23.19 2.18
C LYS A 102 2.81 -22.23 3.16
N THR A 103 2.15 -21.11 3.45
CA THR A 103 2.72 -20.03 4.26
C THR A 103 3.13 -20.46 5.68
N HIS A 104 2.41 -21.39 6.30
CA HIS A 104 2.71 -21.82 7.68
C HIS A 104 4.01 -22.65 7.80
N GLU A 105 4.49 -23.22 6.70
CA GLU A 105 5.75 -23.96 6.58
C GLU A 105 6.88 -23.09 6.02
N ALA A 106 6.54 -21.97 5.36
CA ALA A 106 7.49 -21.07 4.73
C ALA A 106 8.34 -20.30 5.77
N GLY A 107 9.48 -20.88 6.16
CA GLY A 107 10.37 -20.32 7.19
C GLY A 107 10.85 -18.90 6.89
N GLY A 108 11.09 -18.56 5.62
CA GLY A 108 11.44 -17.21 5.17
C GLY A 108 10.31 -16.21 5.44
N ALA A 109 9.12 -16.47 4.89
CA ALA A 109 7.93 -15.63 5.10
C ALA A 109 7.59 -15.48 6.59
N ARG A 110 7.68 -16.56 7.36
CA ARG A 110 7.42 -16.53 8.81
C ARG A 110 8.43 -15.69 9.56
N TRP A 111 9.69 -15.76 9.17
CA TRP A 111 10.73 -14.89 9.72
C TRP A 111 10.46 -13.42 9.39
N GLU A 112 10.05 -13.11 8.16
CA GLU A 112 9.70 -11.73 7.74
C GLU A 112 8.50 -11.19 8.53
N MET A 113 7.44 -11.98 8.69
CA MET A 113 6.29 -11.65 9.54
C MET A 113 6.72 -11.37 10.97
N LYS A 114 7.54 -12.25 11.57
CA LYS A 114 8.06 -12.05 12.91
C LYS A 114 8.89 -10.75 13.00
N CYS A 115 9.78 -10.52 12.03
CA CYS A 115 10.62 -9.34 11.98
C CYS A 115 9.80 -8.04 11.88
N ALA A 116 8.75 -8.02 11.04
CA ALA A 116 7.87 -6.86 10.92
C ALA A 116 7.17 -6.53 12.24
N LEU A 117 6.71 -7.55 12.96
CA LEU A 117 6.08 -7.40 14.27
C LEU A 117 7.06 -6.89 15.34
N GLU A 118 8.30 -7.39 15.35
CA GLU A 118 9.36 -6.92 16.25
C GLU A 118 9.73 -5.45 15.97
N GLU A 119 9.80 -5.06 14.69
CA GLU A 119 10.07 -3.67 14.27
C GLU A 119 8.82 -2.78 14.38
N LYS A 120 7.70 -3.30 14.89
CA LYS A 120 6.43 -2.58 15.09
C LYS A 120 5.86 -1.99 13.79
N ILE A 121 6.14 -2.62 12.65
CA ILE A 121 5.56 -2.22 11.36
C ILE A 121 4.11 -2.74 11.29
N PRO A 122 3.12 -1.91 10.93
CA PRO A 122 1.74 -2.34 10.72
C PRO A 122 1.68 -3.55 9.80
N THR A 123 1.10 -4.66 10.27
CA THR A 123 1.14 -5.95 9.57
C THR A 123 -0.24 -6.60 9.55
N ILE A 124 -0.67 -7.02 8.36
CA ILE A 124 -1.88 -7.82 8.15
C ILE A 124 -1.56 -9.10 7.39
N GLY A 125 -2.37 -10.14 7.59
CA GLY A 125 -2.42 -11.28 6.68
C GLY A 125 -3.45 -11.05 5.58
N MET A 126 -3.23 -11.60 4.39
CA MET A 126 -4.18 -11.58 3.29
C MET A 126 -4.33 -12.99 2.69
N GLN A 127 -5.52 -13.57 2.78
CA GLN A 127 -5.83 -14.86 2.16
C GLN A 127 -5.85 -14.71 0.65
N ILE A 128 -4.98 -15.45 -0.03
CA ILE A 128 -4.84 -15.39 -1.50
C ILE A 128 -5.78 -16.36 -2.23
N GLN A 129 -6.32 -17.34 -1.51
CA GLN A 129 -7.30 -18.30 -2.01
C GLN A 129 -8.52 -18.34 -1.12
N TRP A 130 -9.71 -18.40 -1.74
CA TRP A 130 -10.99 -18.33 -1.02
C TRP A 130 -11.39 -19.68 -0.42
N ASN A 131 -11.14 -20.77 -1.16
CA ASN A 131 -11.56 -22.12 -0.81
C ASN A 131 -10.44 -22.97 -0.17
N ASP A 132 -9.18 -22.51 -0.25
CA ASP A 132 -8.01 -23.19 0.28
C ASP A 132 -7.18 -22.21 1.13
N LYS A 133 -7.72 -21.88 2.31
CA LYS A 133 -7.19 -20.80 3.16
C LYS A 133 -5.87 -21.15 3.85
N GLY A 134 -5.55 -22.44 3.98
CA GLY A 134 -4.41 -22.89 4.75
C GLY A 134 -4.49 -22.62 6.26
N ALA A 135 -3.45 -23.04 6.98
CA ALA A 135 -3.29 -22.70 8.39
C ALA A 135 -2.74 -21.28 8.54
N LYS A 136 -3.29 -20.53 9.50
CA LYS A 136 -2.79 -19.19 9.85
C LYS A 136 -1.42 -19.34 10.54
N PRO A 137 -0.35 -18.67 10.05
CA PRO A 137 0.95 -18.70 10.73
C PRO A 137 0.85 -18.18 12.17
N LYS A 138 1.61 -18.80 13.09
CA LYS A 138 1.58 -18.46 14.52
C LYS A 138 1.96 -17.00 14.79
N GLU A 139 2.84 -16.44 13.96
CA GLU A 139 3.28 -15.05 14.02
C GLU A 139 2.11 -14.08 13.87
N LEU A 140 1.08 -14.46 13.10
CA LEU A 140 -0.10 -13.64 12.87
C LEU A 140 -1.25 -13.92 13.84
N LYS A 141 -1.10 -14.79 14.85
CA LYS A 141 -2.21 -15.24 15.73
C LYS A 141 -3.17 -14.12 16.12
N ASN A 142 -2.64 -12.98 16.56
CA ASN A 142 -3.39 -11.80 17.03
C ASN A 142 -3.54 -10.68 15.98
N LYS A 143 -3.34 -10.99 14.70
CA LYS A 143 -3.41 -10.03 13.58
C LYS A 143 -4.62 -10.31 12.70
N LYS A 144 -5.16 -9.24 12.10
CA LYS A 144 -6.25 -9.30 11.11
C LYS A 144 -5.78 -10.11 9.91
N VAL A 145 -6.63 -11.02 9.43
CA VAL A 145 -6.45 -11.70 8.15
C VAL A 145 -7.62 -11.31 7.26
N ILE A 146 -7.33 -10.59 6.19
CA ILE A 146 -8.33 -10.10 5.23
C ILE A 146 -8.42 -11.05 4.03
N ARG A 147 -9.51 -10.93 3.26
CA ARG A 147 -9.58 -11.53 1.93
C ARG A 147 -8.86 -10.65 0.92
N TRP A 148 -8.29 -11.24 -0.12
CA TRP A 148 -7.76 -10.47 -1.24
C TRP A 148 -8.88 -9.82 -2.06
N THR A 149 -9.12 -8.55 -1.75
CA THR A 149 -9.95 -7.63 -2.53
C THR A 149 -9.32 -6.24 -2.48
N TRP A 150 -9.61 -5.39 -3.47
CA TRP A 150 -9.09 -4.02 -3.48
C TRP A 150 -9.55 -3.20 -2.27
N ASN A 151 -10.83 -3.33 -1.88
CA ASN A 151 -11.38 -2.59 -0.75
C ASN A 151 -10.64 -2.91 0.56
N ASN A 152 -10.35 -4.19 0.82
CA ASN A 152 -9.63 -4.57 2.04
C ASN A 152 -8.17 -4.07 2.05
N ILE A 153 -7.51 -4.07 0.88
CA ILE A 153 -6.17 -3.50 0.74
C ILE A 153 -6.22 -2.00 1.01
N SER A 154 -7.14 -1.28 0.37
CA SER A 154 -7.33 0.16 0.52
C SER A 154 -7.63 0.56 1.97
N GLU A 155 -8.52 -0.18 2.65
CA GLU A 155 -8.79 0.01 4.07
C GLU A 155 -7.52 -0.09 4.91
N PHE A 156 -6.69 -1.10 4.68
CA PHE A 156 -5.42 -1.25 5.38
C PHE A 156 -4.49 -0.08 5.10
N LEU A 157 -4.31 0.32 3.84
CA LEU A 157 -3.46 1.44 3.45
C LEU A 157 -3.89 2.75 4.09
N ASN A 158 -5.20 2.98 4.22
CA ASN A 158 -5.76 4.17 4.88
C ASN A 158 -5.47 4.20 6.39
N THR A 159 -5.12 3.07 7.02
CA THR A 159 -4.68 3.05 8.43
C THR A 159 -3.20 3.41 8.62
N LEU A 160 -2.44 3.55 7.53
CA LEU A 160 -1.01 3.82 7.57
C LEU A 160 -0.75 5.33 7.55
N ASN A 161 0.14 5.79 8.44
CA ASN A 161 0.55 7.20 8.57
C ASN A 161 1.33 7.69 7.36
#